data_AF-A0A935IDB5-F1
#
_entry.id   AF-A0A935IDB5-F1
#
_cell.length_a   1.000
_cell.length_b   1.000
_cell.length_c   1.000
_cell.angle_alpha   90.00
_cell.angle_beta   90.00
_cell.angle_gamma   90.00
#
_symmetry.space_group_name_H-M   'P 1'
#
loop_
_entity.id
_entity.type
_entity.pdbx_description
1 polymer ?
#
loop_
_entity_poly.entity_id
_entity_poly.type
_entity_poly.pdbx_seq_one_letter_code
_entity_poly.pdbx_strand_id
1 'polypeptide(L)'
;MKPDPKARNKQHDNCLGCPKNQKGSGQGESRACRYNQRLAVVLANDIAGEVLQLQLPATSLFGEGSKEAGATLQGYYKALAARSIDPAALITRARFDTDVESPKLGFTAMGWLTQEQYDTAVRQGQSEQALRAITMTVFEADGVDAGLRFLYPRGPRP
;
A
#
# COMPACT_ATOMS: atom_id res chain seq x y z
N MET A 1 4.63 12.23 3.04
CA MET A 1 4.87 11.23 1.98
C MET A 1 5.82 11.85 0.95
N LYS A 2 7.04 11.31 0.84
CA LYS A 2 8.07 11.75 -0.10
C LYS A 2 8.24 10.68 -1.19
N PRO A 3 8.64 11.05 -2.42
CA PRO A 3 8.97 10.05 -3.43
C PRO A 3 10.12 9.16 -2.98
N ASP A 4 10.18 7.95 -3.55
CA ASP A 4 11.23 6.99 -3.23
C ASP A 4 12.63 7.59 -3.45
N PRO A 5 13.59 7.41 -2.52
CA PRO A 5 14.94 7.92 -2.67
C PRO A 5 15.63 7.47 -3.96
N LYS A 6 15.34 6.25 -4.43
CA LYS A 6 15.89 5.61 -5.63
C LYS A 6 15.15 5.99 -6.92
N ALA A 7 14.08 6.79 -6.85
CA ALA A 7 13.39 7.26 -8.04
C ALA A 7 14.33 8.13 -8.89
N ARG A 8 14.64 7.69 -10.11
CA ARG A 8 15.55 8.38 -11.04
C ARG A 8 15.04 9.78 -11.42
N ASN A 9 13.74 9.89 -11.70
CA ASN A 9 13.10 11.13 -12.16
C ASN A 9 12.05 11.59 -11.15
N LYS A 10 12.49 12.09 -9.99
CA LYS A 10 11.59 12.68 -8.98
C LYS A 10 10.86 13.87 -9.60
N GLN A 11 9.53 13.81 -9.61
CA GLN A 11 8.69 14.86 -10.20
C GLN A 11 8.48 16.05 -9.25
N HIS A 12 8.73 15.85 -7.94
CA HIS A 12 8.58 16.86 -6.90
C HIS A 12 9.26 16.38 -5.60
N ASP A 13 9.49 17.24 -4.61
CA ASP A 13 10.11 16.87 -3.32
C ASP A 13 9.12 16.20 -2.34
N ASN A 14 7.82 16.43 -2.57
CA ASN A 14 6.73 15.83 -1.82
C ASN A 14 5.66 15.28 -2.77
N CYS A 15 5.04 14.15 -2.43
CA CYS A 15 4.02 13.55 -3.30
C CYS A 15 2.74 14.41 -3.35
N LEU A 16 2.45 15.14 -2.27
CA LEU A 16 1.26 15.98 -2.15
C LEU A 16 1.24 17.13 -3.18
N GLY A 17 2.36 17.82 -3.37
CA GLY A 17 2.52 18.94 -4.31
C GLY A 17 2.88 18.53 -5.73
N CYS A 18 3.02 17.23 -6.00
CA CYS A 18 3.40 16.75 -7.33
C CYS A 18 2.32 17.10 -8.38
N PRO A 19 2.69 17.64 -9.56
CA PRO A 19 1.73 17.92 -10.64
C PRO A 19 0.94 16.68 -11.09
N LYS A 20 1.58 15.49 -11.03
CA LYS A 20 0.94 14.20 -11.34
C LYS A 20 -0.02 13.70 -10.26
N ASN A 21 -0.07 14.36 -9.10
CA ASN A 21 -1.00 14.06 -8.02
C ASN A 21 -2.21 15.03 -7.98
N GLN A 22 -2.28 15.99 -8.91
CA GLN A 22 -3.40 16.91 -8.99
C GLN A 22 -4.64 16.25 -9.60
N LYS A 23 -5.83 16.67 -9.18
CA LYS A 23 -7.09 16.24 -9.82
C LYS A 23 -7.08 16.67 -11.30
N GLY A 24 -7.43 15.78 -12.21
CA GLY A 24 -7.36 16.05 -13.66
C GLY A 24 -5.97 15.87 -14.30
N SER A 25 -4.97 15.40 -13.54
CA SER A 25 -3.64 15.09 -14.10
C SER A 25 -3.59 13.76 -14.88
N GLY A 26 -4.60 12.89 -14.70
CA GLY A 26 -4.77 11.61 -15.39
C GLY A 26 -5.77 11.68 -16.54
N GLN A 27 -6.37 10.55 -16.91
CA GLN A 27 -7.49 10.56 -17.86
C GLN A 27 -8.77 11.07 -17.19
N GLY A 28 -9.45 12.03 -17.83
CA GLY A 28 -10.63 12.68 -17.29
C GLY A 28 -10.35 13.38 -15.95
N GLU A 29 -11.22 13.20 -14.97
CA GLU A 29 -11.08 13.80 -13.62
C GLU A 29 -10.11 13.05 -12.69
N SER A 30 -9.43 12.01 -13.20
CA SER A 30 -8.55 11.16 -12.38
C SER A 30 -7.17 11.78 -12.11
N ARG A 31 -6.45 11.21 -11.15
CA ARG A 31 -5.05 11.56 -10.85
C ARG A 31 -4.12 10.59 -11.59
N ALA A 32 -3.05 11.10 -12.22
CA ALA A 32 -2.06 10.25 -12.87
C ALA A 32 -1.28 9.39 -11.85
N CYS A 33 -0.94 9.97 -10.70
CA CYS A 33 -0.34 9.26 -9.58
C CYS A 33 -1.45 8.59 -8.76
N ARG A 34 -1.65 7.29 -8.98
CA ARG A 34 -2.59 6.48 -8.18
C ARG A 34 -1.96 6.14 -6.83
N TYR A 35 -2.69 6.38 -5.76
CA TYR A 35 -2.29 5.91 -4.43
C TYR A 35 -2.61 4.43 -4.30
N ASN A 36 -1.59 3.65 -3.97
CA ASN A 36 -1.72 2.27 -3.55
C ASN A 36 -0.82 2.08 -2.32
N GLN A 37 -1.39 1.59 -1.23
CA GLN A 37 -0.64 1.24 -0.02
C GLN A 37 -0.62 -0.28 0.14
N ARG A 38 0.57 -0.83 0.31
CA ARG A 38 0.79 -2.25 0.57
C ARG A 38 0.88 -2.48 2.07
N LEU A 39 0.15 -3.46 2.58
CA LEU A 39 0.24 -3.94 3.95
C LEU A 39 0.63 -5.41 3.94
N ALA A 40 1.53 -5.79 4.87
CA ALA A 40 1.74 -7.18 5.23
C ALA A 40 0.74 -7.56 6.32
N VAL A 41 -0.02 -8.64 6.12
CA VAL A 41 -1.05 -9.10 7.05
C VAL A 41 -0.95 -10.60 7.28
N VAL A 42 -1.35 -11.05 8.46
CA VAL A 42 -1.53 -12.46 8.80
C VAL A 42 -2.99 -12.70 9.17
N LEU A 43 -3.45 -13.93 9.02
CA LEU A 43 -4.84 -14.28 9.32
C LEU A 43 -5.03 -14.44 10.83
N ALA A 44 -6.16 -13.96 11.35
CA ALA A 44 -6.43 -14.01 12.80
C ALA A 44 -6.54 -15.44 13.34
N ASN A 45 -6.97 -16.39 12.50
CA ASN A 45 -7.05 -17.82 12.84
C ASN A 45 -5.70 -18.55 12.68
N ASP A 46 -4.72 -17.93 12.03
CA ASP A 46 -3.39 -18.51 11.81
C ASP A 46 -2.32 -17.39 11.78
N ILE A 47 -1.99 -16.87 12.97
CA ILE A 47 -1.05 -15.77 13.14
C ILE A 47 0.38 -16.23 12.87
N ALA A 48 0.68 -17.53 13.05
CA ALA A 48 1.99 -18.11 12.79
C ALA A 48 2.19 -18.54 11.32
N GLY A 49 1.13 -18.46 10.51
CA GLY A 49 1.13 -18.88 9.12
C GLY A 49 1.84 -17.92 8.16
N GLU A 50 1.35 -17.92 6.92
CA GLU A 50 1.94 -17.15 5.82
C GLU A 50 1.62 -15.65 5.92
N VAL A 51 2.62 -14.83 5.59
CA VAL A 51 2.43 -13.39 5.47
C VAL A 51 1.84 -13.06 4.11
N LEU A 52 0.64 -12.47 4.12
CA LEU A 52 -0.08 -12.07 2.93
C LEU A 52 0.16 -10.59 2.61
N GLN A 53 0.17 -10.26 1.32
CA GLN A 53 0.24 -8.88 0.86
C GLN A 53 -1.16 -8.35 0.52
N LEU A 54 -1.62 -7.34 1.25
CA LEU A 54 -2.85 -6.62 0.99
C LEU A 54 -2.57 -5.29 0.29
N GLN A 55 -3.12 -5.09 -0.90
CA GLN A 55 -3.02 -3.83 -1.65
C GLN A 55 -4.27 -2.99 -1.47
N LEU A 56 -4.11 -1.75 -1.00
CA LEU A 56 -5.21 -0.86 -0.69
C LEU A 56 -5.28 0.31 -1.68
N PRO A 57 -6.40 0.49 -2.40
CA PRO A 57 -6.61 1.65 -3.23
C PRO A 57 -6.86 2.91 -2.38
N ALA A 58 -6.72 4.07 -3.01
CA ALA A 58 -6.92 5.38 -2.39
C ALA A 58 -8.25 5.51 -1.62
N THR A 59 -9.32 4.91 -2.14
CA THR A 59 -10.69 4.91 -1.55
C THR A 59 -10.79 4.16 -0.24
N SER A 60 -9.92 3.17 -0.01
CA SER A 60 -9.85 2.40 1.24
C SER A 60 -8.93 3.06 2.27
N LEU A 61 -8.01 3.90 1.79
CA LEU A 61 -7.03 4.60 2.62
C LEU A 61 -7.58 5.91 3.18
N PHE A 62 -8.28 6.68 2.34
CA PHE A 62 -8.75 8.04 2.64
C PHE A 62 -10.26 8.18 2.48
N GLY A 63 -10.82 9.22 3.10
CA GLY A 63 -12.24 9.57 3.00
C GLY A 63 -13.07 8.97 4.12
N GLU A 64 -14.38 8.99 3.90
CA GLU A 64 -15.36 8.49 4.86
C GLU A 64 -15.50 6.97 4.76
N GLY A 65 -15.65 6.30 5.90
CA GLY A 65 -15.92 4.87 5.95
C GLY A 65 -17.33 4.52 5.46
N SER A 66 -17.66 3.24 5.46
CA SER A 66 -19.04 2.76 5.30
C SER A 66 -19.55 2.26 6.66
N LYS A 67 -20.85 2.38 6.90
CA LYS A 67 -21.46 1.81 8.11
C LYS A 67 -21.35 0.28 8.14
N GLU A 68 -21.33 -0.36 6.97
CA GLU A 68 -21.29 -1.82 6.83
C GLU A 68 -19.86 -2.36 6.80
N ALA A 69 -18.95 -1.70 6.06
CA ALA A 69 -17.56 -2.13 5.94
C ALA A 69 -16.66 -1.63 7.08
N GLY A 70 -17.01 -0.49 7.70
CA GLY A 70 -16.23 0.16 8.74
C GLY A 70 -15.45 1.39 8.25
N ALA A 71 -14.49 1.84 9.06
CA ALA A 71 -13.70 3.03 8.79
C ALA A 71 -12.67 2.81 7.67
N THR A 72 -12.28 3.87 6.97
CA THR A 72 -11.08 3.85 6.10
C THR A 72 -9.83 3.64 6.96
N LEU A 73 -8.74 3.16 6.37
CA LEU A 73 -7.53 2.85 7.14
C LEU A 73 -6.99 4.07 7.91
N GLN A 74 -6.97 5.26 7.30
CA GLN A 74 -6.59 6.47 8.04
C GLN A 74 -7.57 6.84 9.15
N GLY A 75 -8.88 6.71 8.90
CA GLY A 75 -9.90 6.96 9.93
C GLY A 75 -9.74 6.02 11.12
N TYR A 76 -9.49 4.74 10.83
CA TYR A 76 -9.20 3.70 11.81
C TYR A 76 -7.97 4.04 12.65
N TYR A 77 -6.83 4.34 12.02
CA TYR A 77 -5.62 4.74 12.74
C TYR A 77 -5.82 5.99 13.60
N LYS A 78 -6.53 7.01 13.10
CA LYS A 78 -6.83 8.22 13.88
C LYS A 78 -7.69 7.90 15.11
N ALA A 79 -8.70 7.05 14.96
CA ALA A 79 -9.57 6.64 16.06
C ALA A 79 -8.81 5.86 17.14
N LEU A 80 -7.85 5.02 16.75
CA LEU A 80 -6.98 4.29 17.67
C LEU A 80 -5.95 5.21 18.34
N ALA A 81 -5.32 6.10 17.57
CA ALA A 81 -4.35 7.06 18.09
C ALA A 81 -4.97 8.00 19.12
N ALA A 82 -6.22 8.45 18.92
CA ALA A 82 -6.95 9.25 19.89
C ALA A 82 -7.16 8.56 21.25
N ARG A 83 -7.06 7.22 21.28
CA ARG A 83 -7.19 6.38 22.48
C ARG A 83 -5.84 5.81 22.95
N SER A 84 -4.73 6.22 22.32
CA SER A 84 -3.38 5.67 22.57
C SER A 84 -3.31 4.14 22.42
N ILE A 85 -4.08 3.58 21.48
CA ILE A 85 -4.11 2.14 21.22
C ILE A 85 -3.19 1.83 20.03
N ASP A 86 -2.27 0.88 20.22
CA ASP A 86 -1.46 0.34 19.13
C ASP A 86 -2.33 -0.55 18.21
N PRO A 87 -2.44 -0.24 16.92
CA PRO A 87 -3.15 -1.08 15.95
C PRO A 87 -2.59 -2.51 15.87
N ALA A 88 -1.30 -2.72 16.14
CA ALA A 88 -0.69 -4.04 16.13
C ALA A 88 -1.16 -4.93 17.30
N ALA A 89 -1.75 -4.35 18.35
CA ALA A 89 -2.29 -5.08 19.49
C ALA A 89 -3.75 -5.55 19.29
N LEU A 90 -4.34 -5.26 18.13
CA LEU A 90 -5.74 -5.53 17.85
C LEU A 90 -5.93 -6.55 16.73
N ILE A 91 -6.98 -7.35 16.86
CA ILE A 91 -7.54 -8.11 15.75
C ILE A 91 -8.38 -7.15 14.91
N THR A 92 -7.91 -6.83 13.72
CA THR A 92 -8.64 -5.98 12.76
C THR A 92 -9.35 -6.84 11.71
N ARG A 93 -10.65 -6.61 11.53
CA ARG A 93 -11.40 -7.16 10.40
C ARG A 93 -11.34 -6.19 9.23
N ALA A 94 -10.92 -6.68 8.07
CA ALA A 94 -11.05 -6.00 6.79
C ALA A 94 -12.25 -6.57 6.03
N ARG A 95 -13.18 -5.72 5.57
CA ARG A 95 -14.37 -6.11 4.81
C ARG A 95 -14.52 -5.27 3.56
N PHE A 96 -14.88 -5.89 2.45
CA PHE A 96 -15.25 -5.18 1.23
C PHE A 96 -16.61 -4.49 1.40
N ASP A 97 -16.66 -3.24 1.01
CA ASP A 97 -17.86 -2.43 0.92
C ASP A 97 -18.61 -2.83 -0.36
N THR A 98 -19.74 -3.51 -0.21
CA THR A 98 -20.56 -4.00 -1.32
C THR A 98 -21.52 -2.95 -1.86
N ASP A 99 -21.65 -1.82 -1.17
CA ASP A 99 -22.55 -0.72 -1.56
C ASP A 99 -21.95 0.18 -2.64
N VAL A 100 -20.66 0.02 -2.94
CA VAL A 100 -19.92 0.86 -3.89
C VAL A 100 -19.43 0.06 -5.08
N GLU A 101 -19.52 0.66 -6.26
CA GLU A 101 -19.08 0.06 -7.53
C GLU A 101 -17.55 -0.16 -7.60
N SER A 102 -16.78 0.56 -6.78
CA SER A 102 -15.32 0.42 -6.69
C SER A 102 -14.91 -0.34 -5.44
N PRO A 103 -13.97 -1.32 -5.54
CA PRO A 103 -13.57 -2.15 -4.41
C PRO A 103 -12.96 -1.28 -3.30
N LYS A 104 -13.73 -1.07 -2.24
CA LYS A 104 -13.33 -0.31 -1.06
C LYS A 104 -13.32 -1.25 0.14
N LEU A 105 -12.25 -1.20 0.91
CA LEU A 105 -12.09 -1.96 2.14
C LEU A 105 -12.34 -1.04 3.35
N GLY A 106 -13.17 -1.51 4.26
CA GLY A 106 -13.35 -0.93 5.58
C GLY A 106 -12.67 -1.77 6.66
N PHE A 107 -12.21 -1.11 7.71
CA PHE A 107 -11.48 -1.68 8.83
C PHE A 107 -12.25 -1.46 10.13
N THR A 108 -12.42 -2.54 10.88
CA THR A 108 -13.08 -2.53 12.19
C THR A 108 -12.27 -3.32 13.21
N ALA A 109 -12.09 -2.78 14.42
CA ALA A 109 -11.47 -3.51 15.52
C ALA A 109 -12.45 -4.55 16.07
N MET A 110 -12.04 -5.82 16.09
CA MET A 110 -12.85 -6.93 16.60
C MET A 110 -12.52 -7.29 18.05
N GLY A 111 -11.29 -7.04 18.50
CA GLY A 111 -10.84 -7.40 19.83
C GLY A 111 -9.34 -7.22 20.01
N TRP A 112 -8.85 -7.56 21.20
CA TRP A 112 -7.43 -7.52 21.56
C TRP A 112 -6.77 -8.86 21.24
N LEU A 113 -5.49 -8.81 20.88
CA LEU A 113 -4.64 -9.99 20.85
C LEU A 113 -4.27 -10.39 22.29
N THR A 114 -4.11 -11.68 22.53
CA THR A 114 -3.42 -12.15 23.74
C THR A 114 -1.93 -11.81 23.65
N GLN A 115 -1.21 -11.83 24.78
CA GLN A 115 0.24 -11.55 24.79
C GLN A 115 1.01 -12.47 23.83
N GLU A 116 0.71 -13.78 23.86
CA GLU A 116 1.34 -14.77 22.99
C GLU A 116 1.07 -14.51 21.50
N GLN A 117 -0.16 -14.10 21.18
CA GLN A 117 -0.54 -13.74 19.81
C GLN A 117 0.16 -12.46 19.35
N TYR A 118 0.26 -11.47 20.23
CA TYR A 118 0.96 -10.22 19.96
C TYR A 118 2.45 -10.46 19.70
N ASP A 119 3.12 -11.23 20.57
CA ASP A 119 4.55 -11.55 20.41
C ASP A 119 4.81 -12.31 19.10
N THR A 120 3.87 -13.16 18.68
CA THR A 120 3.94 -13.85 17.39
C THR A 120 3.72 -12.91 16.21
N ALA A 121 2.73 -12.01 16.29
CA ALA A 121 2.47 -11.01 15.26
C ALA A 121 3.66 -10.05 15.08
N VAL A 122 4.31 -9.63 16.18
CA VAL A 122 5.52 -8.79 16.13
C VAL A 122 6.67 -9.52 15.43
N ARG A 123 6.91 -10.80 15.78
CA ARG A 123 7.93 -11.62 15.09
C ARG A 123 7.64 -11.77 13.60
N GLN A 124 6.38 -11.99 13.23
CA GLN A 124 5.97 -12.08 11.83
C GLN A 124 6.17 -10.76 11.08
N GLY A 125 5.86 -9.63 11.70
CA GLY A 125 6.09 -8.30 11.12
C GLY A 125 7.56 -7.99 10.85
N GLN A 126 8.48 -8.63 11.57
CA GLN A 126 9.93 -8.49 11.38
C GLN A 126 10.51 -9.52 10.40
N SER A 127 9.70 -10.47 9.93
CA SER A 127 10.15 -11.49 8.97
C SER A 127 10.54 -10.89 7.63
N GLU A 128 11.44 -11.55 6.91
CA GLU A 128 11.78 -11.15 5.54
C GLU A 128 10.55 -11.14 4.62
N GLN A 129 9.57 -12.03 4.86
CA GLN A 129 8.35 -12.09 4.06
C GLN A 129 7.52 -10.82 4.24
N ALA A 130 7.36 -10.34 5.47
CA ALA A 130 6.67 -9.08 5.74
C ALA A 130 7.39 -7.89 5.12
N LEU A 131 8.72 -7.83 5.24
CA LEU A 131 9.52 -6.78 4.61
C LEU A 131 9.40 -6.79 3.08
N ARG A 132 9.40 -7.96 2.46
CA ARG A 132 9.20 -8.11 1.01
C ARG A 132 7.78 -7.70 0.58
N ALA A 133 6.75 -8.07 1.35
CA ALA A 133 5.36 -7.73 1.05
C ALA A 133 5.09 -6.20 1.06
N ILE A 134 5.75 -5.45 1.94
CA ILE A 134 5.62 -3.98 1.98
C ILE A 134 6.58 -3.26 1.03
N THR A 135 7.69 -3.89 0.66
CA THR A 135 8.69 -3.26 -0.22
C THR A 135 8.20 -3.26 -1.66
N MET A 136 8.23 -2.08 -2.28
CA MET A 136 7.89 -1.92 -3.69
C MET A 136 9.19 -1.93 -4.52
N THR A 137 9.55 -3.08 -5.11
CA THR A 137 10.58 -3.15 -6.16
C THR A 137 9.99 -2.64 -7.48
N VAL A 138 9.99 -1.32 -7.67
CA VAL A 138 9.53 -0.68 -8.92
C VAL A 138 10.46 -1.02 -10.11
N PHE A 139 11.66 -1.52 -9.85
CA PHE A 139 12.72 -1.71 -10.85
C PHE A 139 12.71 -3.04 -11.62
N GLU A 140 11.85 -4.00 -11.29
CA GLU A 140 11.83 -5.32 -11.96
C GLU A 140 10.56 -5.59 -12.76
N ALA A 141 9.58 -4.69 -12.71
CA ALA A 141 8.31 -4.85 -13.44
C ALA A 141 8.32 -4.26 -14.85
N ASP A 142 9.27 -3.37 -15.18
CA ASP A 142 9.44 -2.85 -16.53
C ASP A 142 10.80 -3.31 -17.07
N GLY A 143 10.77 -4.42 -17.81
CA GLY A 143 11.86 -4.86 -18.68
C GLY A 143 12.09 -3.88 -19.83
N VAL A 144 12.46 -2.65 -19.53
CA VAL A 144 13.07 -1.74 -20.50
C VAL A 144 14.58 -1.84 -20.33
N ASP A 145 15.17 -2.58 -21.27
CA ASP A 145 16.59 -2.76 -21.50
C ASP A 145 17.39 -1.52 -21.13
N ALA A 146 18.02 -1.57 -19.96
CA ALA A 146 19.08 -0.66 -19.59
C ALA A 146 20.41 -1.29 -19.98
N GLY A 147 20.63 -1.41 -21.29
CA GLY A 147 21.99 -1.45 -21.84
C GLY A 147 22.38 -2.75 -22.52
N LEU A 148 21.90 -3.00 -23.73
CA LEU A 148 22.79 -3.49 -24.79
C LEU A 148 23.23 -2.36 -25.72
N ARG A 149 24.43 -1.87 -25.44
CA ARG A 149 25.25 -1.06 -26.34
C ARG A 149 25.62 -1.91 -27.56
N PHE A 150 24.76 -1.98 -28.57
CA PHE A 150 25.10 -2.59 -29.85
C PHE A 150 26.02 -1.66 -30.63
N LEU A 151 27.32 -1.91 -30.54
CA LEU A 151 28.29 -1.46 -31.52
C LEU A 151 28.07 -2.26 -32.80
N TYR A 152 27.60 -1.63 -33.88
CA TYR A 152 27.81 -2.16 -35.22
C TYR A 152 28.15 -1.01 -36.19
N PRO A 153 29.18 -1.17 -37.05
CA PRO A 153 29.71 -0.10 -37.87
C PRO A 153 28.75 0.27 -39.00
N ARG A 154 28.69 1.57 -39.34
CA ARG A 154 27.93 2.07 -40.49
C ARG A 154 28.60 1.61 -41.79
N GLY A 155 27.96 0.69 -42.52
CA GLY A 155 28.20 0.49 -43.95
C GLY A 155 27.46 1.54 -44.80
N PRO A 156 27.94 1.87 -46.02
CA PRO A 156 27.42 2.99 -46.80
C PRO A 156 26.09 2.62 -47.48
N ARG A 157 25.20 3.61 -47.59
CA ARG A 157 23.92 3.51 -48.31
C ARG A 157 24.13 3.81 -49.80
N PRO A 158 23.37 3.17 -50.71
CA PRO A 158 23.41 3.43 -52.16
C PRO A 158 22.87 4.81 -52.53
#